data_AF-A0A955PLR2-F1
#
_entry.id   AF-A0A955PLR2-F1
#
_cell.length_a   1.000
_cell.length_b   1.000
_cell.length_c   1.000
_cell.angle_alpha   90.00
_cell.angle_beta   90.00
_cell.angle_gamma   90.00
#
_symmetry.space_group_name_H-M   'P 1'
#
loop_
_entity.id
_entity.type
_entity.pdbx_description
1 polymer ?
#
loop_
_entity_poly.entity_id
_entity_poly.type
_entity_poly.pdbx_seq_one_letter_code
_entity_poly.pdbx_strand_id
1 'polypeptide(L)'
;QCGAVTAVCNMLEGKAGPLEKNIPPLIDNIFPAARKTMQANPTLHGSPLIEAAVEQKVYQGIEDLFKKSLDTRELVNQGKVKVLGAIYDVGTGEIRWLDEKKPLEILKQIESDSSRPAEKPNTHAPSPTAKVSQPAPHLAPAPLTAKH
;
A
#
# COMPACT_ATOMS: atom_id res chain seq x y z
N GLN A 1 13.32 3.47 3.02
CA GLN A 1 13.23 2.50 4.14
C GLN A 1 11.98 2.76 4.98
N CYS A 2 11.35 1.72 5.56
CA CYS A 2 10.21 1.85 6.47
C CYS A 2 10.60 1.40 7.89
N GLY A 3 10.60 2.32 8.86
CA GLY A 3 11.01 2.04 10.24
C GLY A 3 10.16 0.96 10.93
N ALA A 4 8.84 0.96 10.69
CA ALA A 4 7.93 -0.02 11.27
C ALA A 4 8.16 -1.44 10.73
N VAL A 5 8.39 -1.58 9.41
CA VAL A 5 8.75 -2.87 8.80
C VAL A 5 10.11 -3.34 9.30
N THR A 6 11.08 -2.42 9.41
CA THR A 6 12.41 -2.70 9.96
C THR A 6 12.33 -3.25 11.38
N ALA A 7 11.54 -2.61 12.25
CA ALA A 7 11.33 -3.06 13.62
C ALA A 7 10.76 -4.48 13.68
N VAL A 8 9.72 -4.76 12.89
CA VAL A 8 9.10 -6.11 12.82
C VAL A 8 10.08 -7.16 12.32
N CYS A 9 10.81 -6.89 11.23
CA CYS A 9 11.81 -7.83 10.70
C CYS A 9 12.91 -8.11 11.71
N ASN A 10 13.45 -7.07 12.37
CA ASN A 10 14.49 -7.24 13.38
C ASN A 10 13.99 -8.04 14.59
N MET A 11 12.74 -7.84 15.02
CA MET A 11 12.14 -8.67 16.08
C MET A 11 12.01 -10.13 15.66
N LEU A 12 11.52 -10.39 14.45
CA LEU A 12 11.36 -11.75 13.93
C LEU A 12 12.72 -12.47 13.73
N GLU A 13 13.78 -11.72 13.44
CA GLU A 13 15.15 -12.24 13.38
C GLU A 13 15.86 -12.32 14.74
N GLY A 14 15.20 -11.95 15.85
CA GLY A 14 15.79 -11.95 17.19
C GLY A 14 16.86 -10.88 17.42
N LYS A 15 16.91 -9.85 16.58
CA LYS A 15 17.90 -8.74 16.62
C LYS A 15 17.41 -7.51 17.40
N ALA A 16 16.17 -7.50 17.86
CA ALA A 16 15.58 -6.40 18.61
C ALA A 16 14.96 -6.89 19.92
N GLY A 17 15.07 -6.06 20.96
CA GLY A 17 14.43 -6.28 22.25
C GLY A 17 12.92 -5.99 22.24
N PRO A 18 12.25 -6.06 23.41
CA PRO A 18 10.84 -5.74 23.55
C PRO A 18 10.57 -4.31 23.08
N LEU A 19 9.45 -4.12 22.38
CA LEU A 19 9.00 -2.79 21.98
C LEU A 19 8.36 -2.05 23.15
N GLU A 20 8.42 -0.72 23.09
CA GLU A 20 7.66 0.16 23.98
C GLU A 20 6.17 -0.18 23.94
N LYS A 21 5.51 -0.11 25.11
CA LYS A 21 4.15 -0.63 25.36
C LYS A 21 3.07 -0.27 24.32
N ASN A 22 3.19 0.88 23.65
CA ASN A 22 2.19 1.40 22.71
C ASN A 22 2.50 1.10 21.24
N ILE A 23 3.68 0.57 20.92
CA ILE A 23 4.08 0.27 19.55
C ILE A 23 3.45 -1.01 18.99
N PRO A 24 3.29 -2.12 19.74
CA PRO A 24 2.77 -3.37 19.17
C PRO A 24 1.45 -3.21 18.39
N PRO A 25 0.42 -2.53 18.91
CA PRO A 25 -0.84 -2.34 18.16
C PRO A 25 -0.66 -1.61 16.82
N LEU A 26 0.35 -0.74 16.70
CA LEU A 26 0.62 0.02 15.47
C LEU A 26 1.26 -0.84 14.38
N ILE A 27 1.96 -1.90 14.77
CA ILE A 27 2.72 -2.76 13.84
C ILE A 27 2.12 -4.15 13.68
N ASP A 28 1.03 -4.47 14.39
CA ASP A 28 0.35 -5.77 14.31
C ASP A 28 0.02 -6.18 12.87
N ASN A 29 -0.44 -5.22 12.07
CA ASN A 29 -0.79 -5.45 10.66
C ASN A 29 0.44 -5.63 9.74
N ILE A 30 1.67 -5.49 10.25
CA ILE A 30 2.90 -5.67 9.49
C ILE A 30 3.47 -7.07 9.67
N PHE A 31 3.27 -7.70 10.84
CA PHE A 31 3.72 -9.06 11.11
C PHE A 31 3.32 -10.09 10.04
N PRO A 32 2.08 -10.09 9.51
CA PRO A 32 1.70 -11.04 8.46
C PRO A 32 2.56 -10.91 7.20
N ALA A 33 2.81 -9.70 6.71
CA ALA A 33 3.66 -9.44 5.55
C ALA A 33 5.10 -9.92 5.79
N ALA A 34 5.67 -9.57 6.94
CA ALA A 34 7.05 -9.94 7.27
C ALA A 34 7.19 -11.47 7.40
N ARG A 35 6.28 -12.15 8.10
CA ARG A 35 6.29 -13.62 8.22
C ARG A 35 6.13 -14.31 6.87
N LYS A 36 5.19 -13.87 6.05
CA LYS A 36 4.98 -14.40 4.68
C LYS A 36 6.25 -14.24 3.83
N THR A 37 6.94 -13.11 3.96
CA THR A 37 8.22 -12.86 3.27
C THR A 37 9.30 -13.84 3.71
N MET A 38 9.48 -14.04 5.02
CA MET A 38 10.46 -14.99 5.56
C MET A 38 10.17 -16.43 5.16
N GLN A 39 8.89 -16.83 5.15
CA GLN A 39 8.47 -18.17 4.72
C GLN A 39 8.74 -18.41 3.23
N ALA A 40 8.44 -17.41 2.39
CA ALA A 40 8.68 -17.49 0.95
C ALA A 40 10.17 -17.38 0.58
N ASN A 41 10.98 -16.77 1.44
CA ASN A 41 12.40 -16.52 1.20
C ASN A 41 13.26 -16.87 2.43
N PRO A 42 13.43 -18.16 2.78
CA PRO A 42 14.08 -18.56 4.02
C PRO A 42 15.55 -18.15 4.15
N THR A 43 16.19 -17.79 3.04
CA THR A 43 17.60 -17.38 2.98
C THR A 43 17.80 -15.87 3.08
N LEU A 44 16.73 -15.06 3.02
CA LEU A 44 16.84 -13.61 3.13
C LEU A 44 16.93 -13.19 4.60
N HIS A 45 17.89 -12.31 4.89
CA HIS A 45 18.15 -11.76 6.22
C HIS A 45 18.50 -10.28 6.13
N GLY A 46 18.33 -9.55 7.23
CA GLY A 46 18.75 -8.14 7.32
C GLY A 46 18.10 -7.25 6.25
N SER A 47 18.90 -6.42 5.57
CA SER A 47 18.38 -5.41 4.61
C SER A 47 17.59 -6.04 3.45
N PRO A 48 18.07 -7.09 2.76
CA PRO A 48 17.29 -7.78 1.73
C PRO A 48 15.92 -8.29 2.22
N LEU A 49 15.85 -8.82 3.45
CA LEU A 49 14.57 -9.26 4.03
C LEU A 49 13.63 -8.07 4.26
N ILE A 50 14.15 -6.96 4.78
CA ILE A 50 13.37 -5.75 5.04
C ILE A 50 12.80 -5.20 3.73
N GLU A 51 13.60 -5.12 2.68
CA GLU A 51 13.17 -4.62 1.37
C GLU A 51 12.07 -5.50 0.75
N ALA A 52 12.25 -6.83 0.80
CA ALA A 52 11.22 -7.77 0.36
C ALA A 52 9.94 -7.66 1.21
N ALA A 53 10.07 -7.44 2.52
CA ALA A 53 8.92 -7.28 3.41
C ALA A 53 8.17 -5.96 3.18
N VAL A 54 8.86 -4.88 2.81
CA VAL A 54 8.22 -3.61 2.39
C VAL A 54 7.36 -3.85 1.16
N GLU A 55 7.90 -4.53 0.15
CA GLU A 55 7.15 -4.87 -1.07
C GLU A 55 5.95 -5.77 -0.76
N GLN A 56 6.15 -6.83 0.03
CA GLN A 56 5.07 -7.71 0.47
C GLN A 56 3.99 -6.96 1.26
N LYS A 57 4.37 -5.94 2.04
CA LYS A 57 3.41 -5.11 2.78
C LYS A 57 2.56 -4.25 1.86
N VAL A 58 3.10 -3.76 0.75
CA VAL A 58 2.32 -3.04 -0.28
C VAL A 58 1.29 -3.99 -0.90
N TYR A 59 1.69 -5.19 -1.31
CA TYR A 59 0.75 -6.17 -1.87
C TYR A 59 -0.29 -6.64 -0.86
N GLN A 60 0.07 -6.81 0.42
CA GLN A 60 -0.92 -7.09 1.46
C GLN A 60 -1.92 -5.93 1.62
N GLY A 61 -1.48 -4.68 1.51
CA GLY A 61 -2.39 -3.52 1.52
C GLY A 61 -3.40 -3.56 0.36
N ILE A 62 -2.95 -3.97 -0.82
CA ILE A 62 -3.82 -4.17 -2.00
C ILE A 62 -4.78 -5.35 -1.79
N GLU A 63 -4.30 -6.44 -1.22
CA GLU A 63 -5.13 -7.60 -0.85
C GLU A 63 -6.21 -7.20 0.16
N ASP A 64 -5.84 -6.44 1.21
CA ASP A 64 -6.78 -5.93 2.21
C ASP A 64 -7.82 -4.98 1.60
N LEU A 65 -7.40 -4.10 0.68
CA LEU A 65 -8.30 -3.21 -0.06
C LEU A 65 -9.34 -4.01 -0.83
N PHE A 66 -8.90 -4.98 -1.65
CA PHE A 66 -9.81 -5.84 -2.39
C PHE A 66 -10.63 -6.74 -1.49
N LYS A 67 -10.12 -7.16 -0.33
CA LYS A 67 -10.91 -7.94 0.64
C LYS A 67 -12.02 -7.10 1.25
N LYS A 68 -11.84 -5.80 1.48
CA LYS A 68 -12.77 -4.95 2.24
C LYS A 68 -13.69 -4.08 1.38
N SER A 69 -13.38 -3.87 0.10
CA SER A 69 -14.14 -2.96 -0.77
C SER A 69 -14.65 -3.67 -2.02
N LEU A 70 -15.94 -4.03 -2.03
CA LEU A 70 -16.60 -4.53 -3.25
C LEU A 70 -16.56 -3.48 -4.37
N ASP A 71 -16.87 -2.21 -4.07
CA ASP A 71 -16.88 -1.13 -5.05
C ASP A 71 -15.53 -0.99 -5.78
N THR A 72 -14.42 -1.10 -5.04
CA THR A 72 -13.08 -1.06 -5.65
C THR A 72 -12.88 -2.23 -6.60
N ARG A 73 -13.29 -3.44 -6.23
CA ARG A 73 -13.22 -4.61 -7.13
C ARG A 73 -14.05 -4.39 -8.39
N GLU A 74 -15.28 -3.93 -8.25
CA GLU A 74 -16.18 -3.66 -9.38
C GLU A 74 -15.59 -2.61 -10.34
N LEU A 75 -15.05 -1.50 -9.82
CA LEU A 75 -14.45 -0.46 -10.64
C LEU A 75 -13.20 -0.95 -11.39
N VAL A 76 -12.39 -1.81 -10.77
CA VAL A 76 -11.23 -2.43 -11.42
C VAL A 76 -11.67 -3.43 -12.50
N ASN A 77 -12.65 -4.28 -12.22
CA ASN A 77 -13.20 -5.23 -13.19
C ASN A 77 -13.86 -4.54 -14.39
N GLN A 78 -14.50 -3.38 -14.16
CA GLN A 78 -15.07 -2.54 -15.22
C GLN A 78 -13.99 -1.77 -16.00
N GLY A 79 -12.71 -1.84 -15.61
CA GLY A 79 -11.62 -1.09 -16.23
C GLY A 79 -11.67 0.41 -15.98
N LYS A 80 -12.48 0.88 -15.03
CA LYS A 80 -12.66 2.31 -14.71
C LYS A 80 -11.54 2.85 -13.83
N VAL A 81 -10.93 1.98 -13.02
CA VAL A 81 -9.81 2.31 -12.12
C VAL A 81 -8.73 1.24 -12.24
N LYS A 82 -7.47 1.64 -12.11
CA LYS A 82 -6.33 0.74 -11.96
C LYS A 82 -5.76 0.86 -10.55
N VAL A 83 -5.50 -0.28 -9.91
CA VAL A 83 -4.78 -0.33 -8.63
C VAL A 83 -3.33 -0.73 -8.91
N LEU A 84 -2.39 0.06 -8.40
CA LEU A 84 -0.95 -0.14 -8.57
C LEU A 84 -0.25 -0.13 -7.22
N GLY A 85 0.82 -0.91 -7.10
CA GLY A 85 1.75 -0.83 -5.98
C GLY A 85 2.94 0.06 -6.32
N ALA A 86 3.40 0.86 -5.37
CA ALA A 86 4.60 1.67 -5.53
C ALA A 86 5.33 1.83 -4.19
N ILE A 87 6.64 2.03 -4.26
CA ILE A 87 7.51 2.34 -3.12
C ILE A 87 8.21 3.65 -3.40
N TYR A 88 8.11 4.59 -2.47
CA TYR A 88 8.84 5.85 -2.51
C TYR A 88 10.17 5.71 -1.78
N ASP A 89 11.27 6.04 -2.47
CA ASP A 89 12.59 6.12 -1.87
C ASP A 89 12.83 7.53 -1.34
N VAL A 90 12.91 7.66 -0.01
CA VAL A 90 13.12 8.95 0.66
C VAL A 90 14.55 9.49 0.50
N GLY A 91 15.52 8.64 0.17
CA GLY A 91 16.92 9.02 -0.02
C GLY A 91 17.18 9.60 -1.40
N THR A 92 16.55 9.05 -2.44
CA THR A 92 16.70 9.52 -3.83
C THR A 92 15.57 10.42 -4.30
N GLY A 93 14.38 10.35 -3.67
CA GLY A 93 13.17 11.02 -4.12
C GLY A 93 12.45 10.30 -5.27
N GLU A 94 12.88 9.08 -5.62
CA GLU A 94 12.32 8.33 -6.74
C GLU A 94 11.15 7.41 -6.32
N ILE A 95 10.29 7.11 -7.30
CA ILE A 95 9.20 6.15 -7.13
C ILE A 95 9.56 4.88 -7.89
N ARG A 96 9.63 3.76 -7.17
CA ARG A 96 9.69 2.42 -7.74
C ARG A 96 8.29 1.86 -7.88
N TRP A 97 7.79 1.79 -9.11
CA TRP A 97 6.56 1.09 -9.43
C TRP A 97 6.76 -0.43 -9.33
N LEU A 98 5.80 -1.11 -8.72
CA LEU A 98 5.79 -2.56 -8.57
C LEU A 98 5.14 -3.24 -9.78
N ASP A 99 5.20 -4.58 -9.84
CA ASP A 99 4.60 -5.34 -10.95
C ASP A 99 3.09 -5.07 -11.05
N GLU A 100 2.68 -4.49 -12.17
CA GLU A 100 1.29 -4.13 -12.46
C GLU A 100 0.37 -5.34 -12.60
N LYS A 101 0.92 -6.53 -12.85
CA LYS A 101 0.14 -7.78 -12.95
C LYS A 101 -0.28 -8.28 -11.57
N LYS A 102 0.53 -8.03 -10.54
CA LYS A 102 0.31 -8.55 -9.18
C LYS A 102 -1.04 -8.15 -8.58
N PRO A 103 -1.49 -6.87 -8.67
CA PRO A 103 -2.82 -6.49 -8.21
C PRO A 103 -3.96 -7.29 -8.87
N LEU A 104 -3.86 -7.57 -10.17
CA LEU A 104 -4.88 -8.35 -10.89
C LEU A 104 -4.88 -9.82 -10.49
N GLU A 105 -3.70 -10.41 -10.23
CA GLU A 105 -3.59 -11.76 -9.67
C GLU A 105 -4.25 -11.86 -8.29
N ILE A 106 -4.00 -10.87 -7.42
CA ILE A 106 -4.60 -10.80 -6.08
C ILE A 106 -6.12 -10.69 -6.18
N LEU A 107 -6.62 -9.83 -7.07
CA LEU A 107 -8.06 -9.68 -7.30
C LEU A 107 -8.69 -11.02 -7.72
N LYS A 108 -8.09 -11.70 -8.70
CA LYS A 108 -8.55 -13.01 -9.17
C LYS A 108 -8.55 -14.06 -8.06
N GLN A 109 -7.52 -14.08 -7.20
CA GLN A 109 -7.45 -15.00 -6.06
C GLN A 109 -8.59 -14.76 -5.08
N ILE A 110 -8.88 -13.50 -4.75
CA ILE A 110 -9.97 -13.14 -3.82
C ILE A 110 -11.34 -13.52 -4.39
N GLU A 111 -11.55 -13.38 -5.70
CA GLU A 111 -12.82 -13.74 -6.35
C GLU A 111 -13.02 -15.25 -6.47
N SER A 112 -11.93 -16.02 -6.58
CA SER A 112 -11.99 -17.48 -6.62
C SER A 112 -12.25 -18.16 -5.27
N ASP A 113 -12.17 -17.41 -4.17
CA ASP A 113 -12.41 -17.92 -2.82
C ASP A 113 -13.91 -18.04 -2.53
N SER A 114 -14.46 -19.23 -2.80
CA SER A 114 -15.87 -19.59 -2.60
C SER A 114 -16.36 -19.53 -1.14
N SER A 115 -15.47 -19.31 -0.17
CA SER A 115 -15.83 -19.25 1.26
C SER A 115 -16.30 -17.87 1.73
N ARG A 116 -16.28 -16.85 0.85
CA ARG A 116 -16.60 -15.48 1.21
C ARG A 116 -18.11 -15.25 1.41
N PRO A 117 -18.54 -14.62 2.52
CA PRO A 117 -19.91 -14.13 2.64
C PRO A 117 -20.22 -13.14 1.52
N ALA A 118 -21.38 -13.30 0.88
CA ALA A 118 -21.86 -12.35 -0.13
C ALA A 118 -22.05 -10.98 0.51
N GLU A 119 -21.10 -10.08 0.26
CA GLU A 119 -21.18 -8.69 0.68
C GLU A 119 -22.08 -7.96 -0.31
N LYS A 120 -23.17 -7.36 0.16
CA LYS A 120 -24.09 -6.62 -0.70
C LYS A 120 -23.40 -5.33 -1.15
N PRO A 121 -23.56 -4.91 -2.42
CA PRO A 121 -23.14 -3.58 -2.85
C PRO A 121 -23.73 -2.54 -1.91
N ASN A 122 -22.87 -1.68 -1.36
CA ASN A 122 -23.35 -0.49 -0.70
C ASN A 122 -23.91 0.38 -1.81
N THR A 123 -25.23 0.57 -1.85
CA THR A 123 -25.86 1.50 -2.79
C THR A 123 -25.60 2.94 -2.38
N HIS A 124 -24.33 3.36 -2.37
CA HIS A 124 -24.01 4.76 -2.57
C HIS A 124 -24.18 5.01 -4.07
N ALA A 125 -25.39 5.40 -4.47
CA ALA A 125 -25.58 6.04 -5.76
C ALA A 125 -24.48 7.11 -5.90
N PRO A 126 -23.77 7.20 -7.05
CA PRO A 126 -22.82 8.26 -7.25
C PRO A 126 -23.56 9.57 -6.97
N SER A 127 -23.13 10.29 -5.92
CA SER A 127 -23.63 11.64 -5.70
C SER A 127 -23.43 12.40 -7.00
N PRO A 128 -24.45 13.14 -7.49
CA PRO A 128 -24.33 13.88 -8.74
C PRO A 128 -23.05 14.68 -8.67
N THR A 129 -22.16 14.43 -9.63
CA THR A 129 -20.82 15.00 -9.75
C THR A 129 -20.90 16.48 -9.40
N ALA A 130 -20.39 16.86 -8.22
CA ALA A 130 -20.07 18.24 -7.96
C ALA A 130 -19.08 18.63 -9.07
N LYS A 131 -19.50 19.53 -9.96
CA LYS A 131 -18.63 20.07 -11.00
C LYS A 131 -17.32 20.45 -10.33
N VAL A 132 -16.24 19.75 -10.68
CA VAL A 132 -14.89 20.19 -10.34
C VAL A 132 -14.76 21.55 -11.01
N SER A 133 -14.88 22.62 -10.22
CA SER A 133 -14.49 23.94 -10.66
C SER A 133 -13.03 23.82 -11.07
N GLN A 134 -12.72 24.22 -12.31
CA GLN A 134 -11.34 24.28 -12.77
C GLN A 134 -10.52 25.08 -11.74
N PRO A 135 -9.30 24.62 -11.39
CA PRO A 135 -8.42 25.44 -10.57
C PRO A 135 -8.15 26.75 -11.30
N ALA A 136 -8.17 27.85 -10.56
CA ALA A 136 -7.84 29.17 -11.09
C ALA A 136 -6.47 29.12 -11.79
N PRO A 137 -6.27 29.83 -12.92
CA PRO A 137 -5.00 29.83 -13.62
C PRO A 137 -3.87 30.24 -12.68
N HIS A 138 -2.76 29.50 -12.75
CA HIS A 138 -1.55 29.72 -11.99
C HIS A 138 -1.11 31.18 -12.10
N LEU A 139 -1.21 31.94 -11.01
CA LEU A 139 -0.71 33.31 -10.95
C LEU A 139 0.81 33.25 -11.10
N ALA A 140 1.36 33.88 -12.14
CA ALA A 140 2.80 33.96 -12.33
C ALA A 140 3.46 34.63 -11.09
N PRO A 141 4.65 34.17 -10.66
CA PRO A 141 5.32 34.79 -9.53
C PRO A 141 5.71 36.25 -9.86
N ALA A 142 5.49 37.15 -8.89
CA ALA A 142 5.83 38.56 -9.00
C ALA A 142 7.36 38.74 -9.17
N PRO A 143 7.81 39.70 -10.00
CA PRO A 143 9.23 39.93 -10.20
C PRO A 143 9.90 40.43 -8.91
N LEU A 144 11.04 39.82 -8.57
CA LEU A 144 11.92 40.31 -7.50
C LEU A 144 12.39 41.72 -7.87
N THR A 145 12.01 42.71 -7.08
CA THR A 145 12.63 44.03 -7.14
C THR A 145 13.98 43.97 -6.43
N ALA A 146 15.06 44.11 -7.20
CA ALA A 146 16.40 44.29 -6.67
C ALA A 146 16.48 45.66 -5.99
N LYS A 147 16.74 45.69 -4.67
CA LYS A 147 17.14 46.92 -3.98
C LYS A 147 18.65 47.11 -4.16
N HIS A 148 19.04 48.25 -4.71
CA HIS A 148 20.40 48.79 -4.64
C HIS A 148 20.66 49.41 -3.27
#